data_AF-A0A653Y9S0-F1
#
_entry.id   AF-A0A653Y9S0-F1
#
_cell.length_a   1.000
_cell.length_b   1.000
_cell.length_c   1.000
_cell.angle_alpha   90.00
_cell.angle_beta   90.00
_cell.angle_gamma   90.00
#
_symmetry.space_group_name_H-M   'P 1'
#
loop_
_entity.id
_entity.type
_entity.pdbx_description
1 polymer ?
#
loop_
_entity_poly.entity_id
_entity_poly.type
_entity_poly.pdbx_seq_one_letter_code
_entity_poly.pdbx_strand_id
1 'polypeptide(L)'
;MSSKPAPILPEVRQVKPGDTLLLCRCGRSSQLPDCVSACPDALKLQPEREQFLLLCRCARSQRLPYCDGSHNQPVSGFKARWRRFWRGL
;
A
#
# COMPACT_ATOMS: atom_id res chain seq x y z
N MET A 1 -12.81 5.00 -26.94
CA MET A 1 -12.94 3.85 -26.01
C MET A 1 -11.94 4.08 -24.87
N SER A 2 -12.38 4.61 -23.73
CA SER A 2 -11.46 4.91 -22.62
C SER A 2 -11.21 3.62 -21.84
N SER A 3 -10.03 3.03 -22.01
CA SER A 3 -9.61 1.86 -21.23
C SER A 3 -9.54 2.27 -19.76
N LYS A 4 -10.33 1.61 -18.91
CA LYS A 4 -10.30 1.86 -17.47
C LYS A 4 -8.87 1.62 -16.97
N PRO A 5 -8.23 2.60 -16.30
CA PRO A 5 -6.88 2.40 -15.79
C PRO A 5 -6.88 1.22 -14.80
N ALA A 6 -5.83 0.41 -14.87
CA ALA A 6 -5.66 -0.74 -13.99
C ALA A 6 -5.75 -0.31 -12.52
N PRO A 7 -6.35 -1.14 -11.63
CA PRO A 7 -6.43 -0.81 -10.22
C PRO A 7 -5.03 -0.70 -9.61
N ILE A 8 -4.83 0.32 -8.77
CA ILE A 8 -3.59 0.46 -8.00
C ILE A 8 -3.61 -0.59 -6.88
N LEU A 9 -2.78 -1.62 -7.02
CA LEU A 9 -2.61 -2.68 -6.04
C LEU A 9 -1.43 -2.38 -5.11
N PRO A 10 -1.45 -2.87 -3.85
CA PRO A 10 -0.29 -2.81 -2.98
C PRO A 10 0.88 -3.60 -3.54
N GLU A 11 2.09 -3.26 -3.06
CA GLU A 11 3.28 -4.06 -3.32
C GLU A 11 3.45 -5.12 -2.24
N VAL A 12 3.80 -6.33 -2.62
CA VAL A 12 4.27 -7.37 -1.71
C VAL A 12 5.79 -7.43 -1.84
N ARG A 13 6.50 -7.07 -0.77
CA ARG A 13 7.97 -7.03 -0.76
C ARG A 13 8.51 -8.01 0.27
N GLN A 14 9.33 -8.95 -0.16
CA GLN A 14 10.13 -9.79 0.73
C GLN A 14 11.28 -8.94 1.27
N VAL A 15 11.53 -9.03 2.57
CA VAL A 15 12.63 -8.34 3.25
C VAL A 15 13.35 -9.31 4.16
N LYS A 16 14.65 -9.12 4.37
CA LYS A 16 15.51 -10.01 5.17
C LYS A 16 16.46 -9.23 6.10
N PRO A 17 17.07 -9.90 7.10
CA PRO A 17 18.08 -9.26 7.94
C PRO A 17 19.22 -8.66 7.11
N GLY A 18 19.64 -7.45 7.49
CA GLY A 18 20.65 -6.67 6.78
C GLY A 18 20.09 -5.71 5.72
N ASP A 19 18.82 -5.86 5.31
CA ASP A 19 18.18 -4.87 4.46
C ASP A 19 17.99 -3.55 5.23
N THR A 20 18.16 -2.43 4.53
CA THR A 20 17.83 -1.09 5.05
C THR A 20 16.86 -0.42 4.09
N LEU A 21 15.63 -0.21 4.55
CA LEU A 21 14.57 0.39 3.75
C LEU A 21 14.27 1.80 4.25
N LEU A 22 13.97 2.70 3.31
CA LEU A 22 13.48 4.05 3.59
C LEU A 22 12.07 4.20 3.01
N LEU A 23 11.06 3.95 3.84
CA LEU A 23 9.66 3.89 3.42
C LEU A 23 8.93 5.22 3.68
N CYS A 24 8.03 5.60 2.77
CA CYS A 24 7.29 6.86 2.86
C CYS A 24 6.07 6.73 3.79
N ARG A 25 5.99 7.58 4.83
CA ARG A 25 4.79 7.70 5.70
C ARG A 25 3.87 8.88 5.36
N CYS A 26 4.32 9.84 4.56
CA CYS A 26 3.57 11.07 4.29
C CYS A 26 2.70 11.01 3.03
N GLY A 27 2.84 9.96 2.20
CA GLY A 27 2.03 9.78 0.98
C GLY A 27 2.41 10.70 -0.20
N ARG A 28 3.38 11.60 -0.02
CA ARG A 28 3.80 12.59 -1.05
C ARG A 28 4.93 12.11 -1.95
N SER A 29 5.48 10.91 -1.72
CA SER A 29 6.55 10.38 -2.55
C SER A 29 6.06 10.09 -3.96
N SER A 30 6.87 10.43 -4.97
CA SER A 30 6.65 10.04 -6.37
C SER A 30 6.99 8.57 -6.64
N GLN A 31 7.69 7.90 -5.73
CA GLN A 31 8.09 6.50 -5.83
C GLN A 31 7.54 5.66 -4.67
N LEU A 32 6.29 5.89 -4.26
CA LEU A 32 5.63 5.03 -3.28
C LEU A 32 5.80 3.55 -3.66
N PRO A 33 6.20 2.69 -2.71
CA PRO A 33 6.18 2.88 -1.24
C PRO A 33 7.43 3.53 -0.61
N ASP A 34 8.47 3.81 -1.39
CA ASP A 34 9.77 4.30 -0.90
C ASP A 34 9.79 5.85 -0.77
N CYS A 35 10.60 6.41 0.14
CA CYS A 35 10.81 7.87 0.22
C CYS A 35 12.05 8.25 -0.63
N VAL A 36 11.85 9.08 -1.67
CA VAL A 36 12.94 9.52 -2.58
C VAL A 36 13.79 10.63 -1.96
N SER A 37 13.16 11.53 -1.20
CA SER A 37 13.83 12.61 -0.50
C SER A 37 13.95 12.28 0.98
N ALA A 38 14.96 12.85 1.66
CA ALA A 38 15.09 12.75 3.10
C ALA A 38 13.93 13.50 3.78
N CYS A 39 12.78 12.84 3.84
CA CYS A 39 11.58 13.34 4.48
C CYS A 39 11.69 13.09 6.00
N PRO A 40 11.37 14.07 6.87
CA PRO A 40 11.39 13.86 8.33
C PRO A 40 10.49 12.70 8.76
N ASP A 41 9.40 12.50 8.01
CA ASP A 41 8.42 11.45 8.24
C ASP A 41 8.84 10.10 7.61
N ALA A 42 10.04 9.93 7.05
CA ALA A 42 10.45 8.63 6.52
C ALA A 42 10.49 7.58 7.63
N LEU A 43 10.10 6.35 7.32
CA LEU A 43 10.37 5.20 8.18
C LEU A 43 11.66 4.53 7.69
N LYS A 44 12.69 4.56 8.53
CA LYS A 44 13.87 3.70 8.36
C LYS A 44 13.54 2.34 8.97
N LEU A 45 13.48 1.30 8.16
CA LEU A 45 13.17 -0.06 8.60
C LEU A 45 14.37 -0.97 8.35
N GLN A 46 14.76 -1.71 9.39
CA GLN A 46 15.74 -2.79 9.34
C GLN A 46 15.05 -4.05 9.85
N PRO A 47 14.73 -5.02 8.98
CA PRO A 47 14.06 -6.26 9.40
C PRO A 47 14.98 -7.12 10.24
N GLU A 48 14.48 -7.67 11.34
CA GLU A 48 15.23 -8.63 12.18
C GLU A 48 15.12 -10.07 11.66
N ARG A 49 14.11 -10.35 10.84
CA ARG A 49 13.86 -11.66 10.24
C ARG A 49 13.31 -11.51 8.83
N GLU A 50 13.37 -12.60 8.10
CA GLU A 50 12.76 -12.68 6.79
C GLU A 50 11.23 -12.63 6.90
N GLN A 51 10.60 -11.73 6.14
CA GLN A 51 9.15 -11.56 6.11
C GLN A 51 8.67 -10.87 4.84
N PHE A 52 7.38 -10.96 4.55
CA PHE A 52 6.73 -10.20 3.50
C PHE A 52 6.03 -8.97 4.07
N LEU A 53 6.28 -7.81 3.49
CA LEU A 53 5.60 -6.56 3.76
C LEU A 53 4.53 -6.32 2.70
N LEU A 54 3.37 -5.84 3.13
CA LEU A 54 2.33 -5.34 2.23
C LEU A 54 2.35 -3.80 2.26
N LEU A 55 2.89 -3.20 1.20
CA LEU A 55 3.20 -1.78 1.14
C LEU A 55 2.19 -1.00 0.29
N CYS A 56 1.88 0.22 0.72
CA CYS A 56 0.90 1.08 0.07
C CYS A 56 1.50 1.79 -1.15
N ARG A 57 0.78 1.75 -2.28
CA ARG A 57 1.11 2.47 -3.51
C ARG A 57 0.13 3.58 -3.88
N CYS A 58 -0.95 3.76 -3.11
CA CYS A 58 -2.04 4.68 -3.46
C CYS A 58 -2.10 5.95 -2.60
N ALA A 59 -1.25 6.08 -1.58
CA ALA A 59 -1.24 7.18 -0.60
C ALA A 59 -2.50 7.35 0.27
N ARG A 60 -3.49 6.45 0.17
CA ARG A 60 -4.77 6.55 0.93
C ARG A 60 -4.80 5.77 2.24
N SER A 61 -3.74 5.02 2.54
CA SER A 61 -3.68 4.22 3.76
C SER A 61 -3.60 5.12 4.99
N GLN A 62 -4.31 4.77 6.05
CA GLN A 62 -4.17 5.42 7.36
C GLN A 62 -2.97 4.88 8.14
N ARG A 63 -2.30 3.84 7.61
CA ARG A 63 -1.16 3.14 8.23
C ARG A 63 0.08 3.17 7.35
N LEU A 64 0.29 4.25 6.60
CA LEU A 64 1.49 4.40 5.75
C LEU A 64 2.76 4.08 6.56
N PRO A 65 3.69 3.29 6.01
CA PRO A 65 3.82 2.89 4.61
C PRO A 65 3.03 1.62 4.23
N TYR A 66 2.32 1.00 5.17
CA TYR A 66 1.65 -0.28 4.98
C TYR A 66 0.28 -0.12 4.29
N CYS A 67 -0.14 -1.14 3.55
CA CYS A 67 -1.48 -1.19 2.99
C CYS A 67 -2.51 -1.64 4.03
N ASP A 68 -3.60 -0.90 4.16
CA ASP A 68 -4.74 -1.19 5.03
C ASP A 68 -6.03 -1.52 4.24
N GLY A 69 -5.92 -1.62 2.91
CA GLY A 69 -7.06 -1.84 2.01
C GLY A 69 -7.74 -0.57 1.49
N SER A 70 -7.35 0.63 1.95
CA SER A 70 -7.91 1.93 1.53
C SER A 70 -7.72 2.26 0.04
N HIS A 71 -6.95 1.46 -0.71
CA HIS A 71 -6.89 1.53 -2.18
C HIS A 71 -8.22 1.17 -2.85
N ASN A 72 -9.05 0.38 -2.16
CA ASN A 72 -10.38 0.02 -2.60
C ASN A 72 -11.36 1.19 -2.42
N GLN A 73 -12.26 1.37 -3.38
CA GLN A 73 -13.37 2.31 -3.21
C GLN A 73 -14.25 1.88 -2.02
N PRO A 74 -14.63 2.79 -1.11
CA PRO A 74 -15.58 2.47 -0.06
C PRO A 74 -16.93 2.09 -0.67
N VAL A 75 -17.59 1.11 -0.06
CA VAL A 75 -18.93 0.67 -0.46
C VAL A 75 -19.88 0.86 0.72
N SER A 76 -20.93 1.64 0.52
CA SER A 76 -21.96 1.88 1.52
C SER A 76 -23.13 0.92 1.33
N GLY A 77 -23.63 0.36 2.44
CA GLY A 77 -24.80 -0.51 2.46
C GLY A 77 -24.50 -2.01 2.30
N PHE A 78 -25.27 -2.82 3.03
CA PHE A 78 -25.11 -4.28 3.11
C PHE A 78 -25.21 -4.96 1.73
N LYS A 79 -26.20 -4.58 0.91
CA LYS A 79 -26.38 -5.11 -0.45
C LYS A 79 -25.20 -4.82 -1.38
N ALA A 80 -24.54 -3.66 -1.22
CA ALA A 80 -23.36 -3.32 -2.03
C ALA A 80 -22.12 -4.12 -1.59
N ARG A 81 -21.92 -4.28 -0.27
CA ARG A 81 -20.87 -5.15 0.29
C ARG A 81 -21.03 -6.60 -0.17
N TRP A 82 -22.26 -7.14 -0.10
CA TRP A 82 -22.57 -8.50 -0.55
C TRP A 82 -22.29 -8.69 -2.04
N ARG A 83 -22.72 -7.76 -2.90
CA ARG A 83 -22.41 -7.82 -4.34
C ARG A 83 -20.92 -7.86 -4.64
N ARG A 84 -20.10 -7.18 -3.84
CA ARG A 84 -18.64 -7.18 -4.04
C ARG A 84 -18.01 -8.53 -3.69
N PHE A 85 -18.55 -9.21 -2.68
CA PHE A 85 -18.12 -10.55 -2.29
C PHE A 85 -18.51 -11.61 -3.34
N TRP A 86 -19.71 -11.51 -3.94
CA TRP A 86 -20.24 -12.51 -4.88
C TRP A 86 -19.87 -12.25 -6.35
N ARG A 87 -19.37 -11.06 -6.71
CA ARG A 87 -18.95 -10.74 -8.09
C ARG A 87 -17.67 -11.42 -8.55
N GLY A 88 -17.02 -12.22 -7.69
CA GLY A 88 -15.82 -12.99 -8.02
C GLY A 88 -16.04 -14.50 -7.99
N LEU A 89 -17.30 -14.96 -7.90
CA LEU A 89 -17.70 -16.36 -8.09
C LEU A 89 -18.16 -16.58 -9.54
#